data_AF-A0A2G2LN06-F1
#
_entry.id   AF-A0A2G2LN06-F1
#
_cell.length_a   1.000
_cell.length_b   1.000
_cell.length_c   1.000
_cell.angle_alpha   90.00
_cell.angle_beta   90.00
_cell.angle_gamma   90.00
#
_symmetry.space_group_name_H-M   'P 1'
#
loop_
_entity.id
_entity.type
_entity.pdbx_description
1 polymer ?
#
loop_
_entity_poly.entity_id
_entity_poly.type
_entity_poly.pdbx_seq_one_letter_code
_entity_poly.pdbx_strand_id
1 'polypeptide(L)'
;MDIEHFLKERTKFSKYFHVTATKPFTSIMRDIEDEKHPYVPPYSEDGEPPFLIEWLEARDGLNSVGLTTISMLSSAIQLYLSCWADRIEIEGQPLKRKSNKGWLNAYQNIPHPTLY
;
A
#
# COMPACT_ATOMS: atom_id res chain seq x y z
N MET A 1 24.87 -3.04 4.96
CA MET A 1 23.44 -3.42 4.88
C MET A 1 23.13 -3.96 3.49
N ASP A 2 22.56 -5.15 3.37
CA ASP A 2 22.10 -5.68 2.07
C ASP A 2 20.75 -5.05 1.69
N ILE A 3 20.81 -3.94 0.95
CA ILE A 3 19.64 -3.14 0.57
C ILE A 3 18.62 -3.94 -0.26
N GLU A 4 19.06 -4.93 -1.03
CA GLU A 4 18.16 -5.76 -1.84
C GLU A 4 17.40 -6.75 -0.96
N HIS A 5 18.08 -7.37 0.00
CA HIS A 5 17.44 -8.25 0.98
C HIS A 5 16.35 -7.52 1.76
N PHE A 6 16.64 -6.31 2.26
CA PHE A 6 15.64 -5.51 3.00
C PHE A 6 14.44 -5.09 2.14
N LEU A 7 14.67 -4.74 0.87
CA LEU A 7 13.58 -4.41 -0.05
C LEU A 7 12.70 -5.64 -0.30
N LYS A 8 13.30 -6.81 -0.52
CA LYS A 8 12.59 -8.08 -0.72
C LYS A 8 11.75 -8.46 0.50
N GLU A 9 12.30 -8.37 1.70
CA GLU A 9 11.56 -8.70 2.93
C GLU A 9 10.38 -7.73 3.16
N ARG A 10 10.57 -6.43 2.98
CA ARG A 10 9.48 -5.45 3.14
C ARG A 10 8.38 -5.61 2.11
N THR A 11 8.73 -5.85 0.85
CA THR A 11 7.73 -6.08 -0.22
C THR A 11 6.99 -7.40 -0.03
N LYS A 12 7.67 -8.46 0.42
CA LYS A 12 7.06 -9.73 0.82
C LYS A 12 6.06 -9.53 1.96
N PHE A 13 6.42 -8.76 2.98
CA PHE A 13 5.51 -8.43 4.08
C PHE A 13 4.30 -7.61 3.62
N SER A 14 4.49 -6.56 2.80
CA SER A 14 3.37 -5.77 2.26
C SER A 14 2.38 -6.63 1.47
N LYS A 15 2.89 -7.57 0.66
CA LYS A 15 2.04 -8.53 -0.07
C LYS A 15 1.28 -9.45 0.89
N TYR A 16 1.97 -10.01 1.88
CA TYR A 16 1.36 -10.87 2.90
C TYR A 16 0.25 -10.12 3.67
N PHE A 17 0.55 -8.89 4.11
CA PHE A 17 -0.39 -8.02 4.80
C PHE A 17 -1.64 -7.78 3.95
N HIS A 18 -1.47 -7.34 2.70
CA HIS A 18 -2.58 -7.08 1.80
C HIS A 18 -3.47 -8.31 1.63
N VAL A 19 -2.89 -9.44 1.21
CA VAL A 19 -3.63 -10.69 0.96
C VAL A 19 -4.34 -11.18 2.22
N THR A 20 -3.77 -10.97 3.40
CA THR A 20 -4.36 -11.47 4.64
C THR A 20 -5.44 -10.53 5.17
N ALA A 21 -5.19 -9.22 5.15
CA ALA A 21 -6.08 -8.21 5.71
C ALA A 21 -7.31 -7.93 4.84
N THR A 22 -7.26 -8.18 3.52
CA THR A 22 -8.44 -8.01 2.66
C THR A 22 -9.49 -9.11 2.82
N LYS A 23 -9.08 -10.33 3.21
CA LYS A 23 -9.95 -11.52 3.33
C LYS A 23 -11.27 -11.29 4.07
N PRO A 24 -11.30 -10.75 5.30
CA PRO A 24 -12.55 -10.57 6.03
C PRO A 24 -13.50 -9.62 5.28
N PHE A 25 -12.98 -8.50 4.77
CA PHE A 25 -13.77 -7.51 4.04
C PHE A 25 -14.34 -8.07 2.73
N THR A 26 -13.53 -8.77 1.94
CA THR A 26 -14.00 -9.40 0.70
C THR A 26 -14.97 -10.54 0.97
N SER A 27 -14.83 -11.28 2.08
CA SER A 27 -15.80 -12.29 2.49
C SER A 27 -17.14 -11.64 2.83
N ILE A 28 -17.15 -10.59 3.67
CA ILE A 28 -18.38 -9.89 4.06
C ILE A 28 -19.13 -9.38 2.83
N MET A 29 -18.45 -8.68 1.93
CA MET A 29 -19.07 -8.15 0.71
C MET A 29 -19.68 -9.27 -0.14
N ARG A 30 -18.92 -10.35 -0.37
CA ARG A 30 -19.37 -11.51 -1.15
C ARG A 30 -20.53 -12.24 -0.48
N ASP A 31 -20.46 -12.42 0.84
CA ASP A 31 -21.47 -13.16 1.58
C ASP A 31 -22.80 -12.36 1.64
N ILE A 32 -22.75 -11.02 1.64
CA ILE A 32 -23.93 -10.16 1.46
C ILE A 32 -24.49 -10.26 0.03
N GLU A 33 -23.63 -10.15 -0.99
CA GLU A 33 -24.03 -10.21 -2.41
C GLU A 33 -24.62 -11.58 -2.80
N ASP A 34 -24.11 -12.66 -2.21
CA ASP A 34 -24.56 -14.05 -2.43
C ASP A 34 -25.70 -14.46 -1.47
N GLU A 35 -26.18 -13.57 -0.60
CA GLU A 35 -27.17 -13.85 0.46
C GLU A 35 -26.80 -15.09 1.31
N LYS A 36 -25.52 -15.21 1.67
CA LYS A 36 -24.99 -16.32 2.49
C LYS A 36 -25.07 -15.98 3.97
N HIS A 37 -25.41 -16.98 4.78
CA HIS A 37 -25.41 -16.84 6.24
C HIS A 37 -24.08 -16.25 6.75
N PRO A 38 -24.08 -15.20 7.59
CA PRO A 38 -25.23 -14.65 8.34
C PRO A 38 -26.07 -13.57 7.61
N TYR A 39 -25.73 -13.21 6.37
CA TYR A 39 -26.33 -12.12 5.60
C TYR A 39 -27.50 -12.59 4.73
N VAL A 40 -28.44 -13.32 5.34
CA VAL A 40 -29.69 -13.70 4.66
C VAL A 40 -30.76 -12.66 5.03
N PRO A 41 -31.29 -11.88 4.08
CA PRO A 41 -32.23 -10.82 4.41
C PRO A 41 -33.58 -11.39 4.84
N PRO A 42 -34.20 -10.85 5.92
CA PRO A 42 -35.61 -11.08 6.17
C PRO A 42 -36.43 -10.39 5.07
N TYR A 43 -37.64 -10.89 4.79
CA TYR A 43 -38.56 -10.21 3.87
C TYR A 43 -38.85 -8.78 4.36
N SER A 44 -38.63 -7.79 3.52
CA SER A 44 -38.91 -6.38 3.77
C SER A 44 -39.51 -5.74 2.52
N GLU A 45 -40.53 -4.89 2.73
CA GLU A 45 -41.18 -4.10 1.68
C GLU A 45 -40.61 -2.68 1.54
N ASP A 46 -39.63 -2.31 2.38
CA ASP A 46 -39.11 -0.94 2.49
C ASP A 46 -38.21 -0.53 1.31
N GLY A 47 -37.86 -1.48 0.43
CA GLY A 47 -37.06 -1.24 -0.79
C GLY A 47 -35.58 -0.93 -0.53
N GLU A 48 -35.14 -0.88 0.73
CA GLU A 48 -33.74 -0.68 1.09
C GLU A 48 -32.92 -1.96 0.90
N PRO A 49 -31.69 -1.87 0.35
CA PRO A 49 -30.80 -3.03 0.29
C PRO A 49 -30.46 -3.52 1.71
N PRO A 50 -30.70 -4.80 2.01
CA PRO A 50 -30.35 -5.37 3.31
C PRO A 50 -28.83 -5.35 3.52
N PHE A 51 -28.39 -5.13 4.76
CA PHE A 51 -26.97 -5.11 5.14
C PHE A 51 -26.11 -4.08 4.39
N LEU A 52 -26.72 -2.99 3.89
CA LEU A 52 -26.01 -1.93 3.16
C LEU A 52 -24.87 -1.32 4.00
N ILE A 53 -25.10 -1.11 5.29
CA ILE A 53 -24.10 -0.52 6.19
C ILE A 53 -22.88 -1.43 6.30
N GLU A 54 -23.08 -2.72 6.54
CA GLU A 54 -22.04 -3.73 6.65
C GLU A 54 -21.23 -3.85 5.36
N TRP A 55 -21.89 -3.78 4.20
CA TRP A 55 -21.21 -3.78 2.91
C TRP A 55 -20.36 -2.51 2.71
N LEU A 56 -20.89 -1.34 3.06
CA LEU A 56 -20.17 -0.06 2.98
C LEU A 56 -18.95 -0.04 3.93
N GLU A 57 -19.12 -0.49 5.16
CA GLU A 57 -18.03 -0.61 6.13
C GLU A 57 -16.95 -1.59 5.65
N ALA A 58 -17.34 -2.74 5.08
CA ALA A 58 -16.41 -3.70 4.51
C ALA A 58 -15.63 -3.11 3.33
N ARG A 59 -16.30 -2.39 2.42
CA ARG A 59 -15.67 -1.69 1.30
C ARG A 59 -14.66 -0.64 1.79
N ASP A 60 -15.04 0.16 2.79
CA ASP A 60 -14.17 1.21 3.32
C ASP A 60 -12.96 0.61 4.07
N GLY A 61 -13.15 -0.52 4.75
CA GLY A 61 -12.08 -1.35 5.30
C GLY A 61 -11.12 -1.87 4.23
N LEU A 62 -11.65 -2.42 3.12
CA LEU A 62 -10.87 -2.90 1.98
C LEU A 62 -10.01 -1.77 1.37
N ASN A 63 -10.60 -0.60 1.16
CA ASN A 63 -9.90 0.58 0.67
C ASN A 63 -8.76 1.02 1.62
N SER A 64 -9.03 1.00 2.93
CA SER A 64 -8.04 1.35 3.95
C SER A 64 -6.85 0.39 3.96
N VAL A 65 -7.09 -0.92 3.78
CA VAL A 65 -6.02 -1.92 3.61
C VAL A 65 -5.20 -1.64 2.35
N GLY A 66 -5.86 -1.30 1.23
CA GLY A 66 -5.20 -0.91 -0.02
C GLY A 66 -4.26 0.28 0.15
N LEU A 67 -4.77 1.38 0.73
CA LEU A 67 -3.98 2.59 0.99
C LEU A 67 -2.80 2.34 1.93
N THR A 68 -3.00 1.53 2.96
CA THR A 68 -1.95 1.14 3.90
C THR A 68 -0.87 0.31 3.19
N THR A 69 -1.27 -0.64 2.35
CA THR A 69 -0.35 -1.47 1.55
C THR A 69 0.52 -0.61 0.63
N ILE A 70 -0.08 0.37 -0.07
CA ILE A 70 0.65 1.31 -0.95
C ILE A 70 1.64 2.14 -0.13
N SER A 71 1.24 2.60 1.05
CA SER A 71 2.10 3.37 1.94
C SER A 71 3.30 2.56 2.41
N MET A 72 3.12 1.28 2.75
CA MET A 72 4.21 0.37 3.11
C MET A 72 5.19 0.16 1.95
N LEU A 73 4.68 -0.02 0.73
CA LEU A 73 5.51 -0.14 -0.47
C LEU A 73 6.30 1.15 -0.75
N SER A 74 5.64 2.31 -0.66
CA SER A 74 6.26 3.62 -0.81
C SER A 74 7.42 3.81 0.18
N SER A 75 7.21 3.47 1.44
CA SER A 75 8.27 3.52 2.47
C SER A 75 9.42 2.55 2.19
N ALA A 76 9.15 1.34 1.69
CA ALA A 76 10.18 0.37 1.33
C ALA A 76 11.08 0.89 0.20
N ILE A 77 10.48 1.49 -0.84
CA ILE A 77 11.19 2.08 -1.97
C ILE A 77 11.99 3.31 -1.51
N GLN A 78 11.37 4.18 -0.71
CA GLN A 78 12.05 5.38 -0.19
C GLN A 78 13.30 5.02 0.62
N LEU A 79 13.23 3.99 1.46
CA LEU A 79 14.37 3.50 2.22
C LEU A 79 15.44 2.91 1.28
N TYR A 80 15.04 2.09 0.31
CA TYR A 80 15.97 1.53 -0.67
C TYR A 80 16.74 2.63 -1.42
N LEU A 81 16.04 3.65 -1.94
CA LEU A 81 16.67 4.76 -2.64
C LEU A 81 17.56 5.60 -1.73
N SER A 82 17.18 5.77 -0.46
CA SER A 82 18.01 6.49 0.52
C SER A 82 19.33 5.76 0.76
N CYS A 83 19.27 4.44 0.98
CA CYS A 83 20.48 3.64 1.19
C CYS A 83 21.30 3.44 -0.08
N TRP A 84 20.67 3.47 -1.26
CA TRP A 84 21.39 3.52 -2.52
C TRP A 84 22.12 4.86 -2.70
N ALA A 85 21.46 5.99 -2.39
CA ALA A 85 22.07 7.31 -2.41
C ALA A 85 23.28 7.40 -1.46
N ASP A 86 23.16 6.88 -0.24
CA ASP A 86 24.27 6.81 0.73
C ASP A 86 25.51 6.09 0.18
N ARG A 87 25.36 5.17 -0.80
CA ARG A 87 26.48 4.42 -1.40
C ARG A 87 27.17 5.16 -2.55
N ILE A 88 26.50 6.13 -3.17
CA ILE A 88 27.04 6.91 -4.31
C ILE A 88 27.43 8.34 -3.90
N GLU A 89 27.00 8.78 -2.72
CA GLU A 89 27.37 10.07 -2.15
C GLU A 89 28.89 10.15 -2.00
N ILE A 90 29.46 11.24 -2.54
CA ILE A 90 30.85 11.59 -2.35
C ILE A 90 30.95 12.41 -1.06
N GLU A 91 32.01 12.19 -0.29
CA GLU A 91 32.26 12.95 0.94
C GLU A 91 32.25 14.47 0.66
N GLY A 92 31.39 15.19 1.39
CA GLY A 92 31.18 16.63 1.21
C GLY A 92 30.12 17.05 0.19
N GLN A 93 29.50 16.11 -0.55
CA GLN A 93 28.43 16.39 -1.53
C GLN A 93 27.22 15.46 -1.34
N PRO A 94 26.42 15.65 -0.26
CA PRO A 94 25.25 14.81 -0.01
C PRO A 94 24.15 15.04 -1.06
N LEU A 95 23.48 13.95 -1.46
CA LEU A 95 22.38 14.00 -2.42
C LEU A 95 21.10 14.49 -1.74
N LYS A 96 20.32 15.28 -2.48
CA LYS A 96 19.05 15.81 -1.99
C LYS A 96 17.98 14.71 -1.98
N ARG A 97 17.43 14.42 -0.80
CA ARG A 97 16.43 13.33 -0.59
C ARG A 97 14.97 13.79 -0.54
N LYS A 98 14.74 15.11 -0.50
CA LYS A 98 13.40 15.72 -0.43
C LYS A 98 13.32 16.92 -1.37
N SER A 99 12.18 17.08 -2.04
CA SER A 99 11.88 18.24 -2.88
C SER A 99 10.46 18.75 -2.60
N ASN A 100 10.13 19.94 -3.08
CA ASN A 100 8.79 20.52 -2.96
C ASN A 100 7.71 19.67 -3.66
N LYS A 101 8.10 18.80 -4.59
CA LYS A 101 7.21 17.85 -5.29
C LYS A 101 7.27 16.44 -4.70
N GLY A 102 7.83 16.26 -3.50
CA GLY A 102 7.98 14.98 -2.82
C GLY A 102 9.38 14.37 -2.91
N TRP A 103 9.57 13.24 -2.24
CA TRP A 103 10.86 12.54 -2.14
C TRP A 103 11.27 11.89 -3.46
N LEU A 104 10.33 11.27 -4.19
CA LEU A 104 10.62 10.58 -5.45
C LEU A 104 11.19 11.53 -6.51
N ASN A 105 10.62 12.74 -6.61
CA ASN A 105 11.12 13.78 -7.49
C ASN A 105 12.55 14.24 -7.12
N ALA A 106 12.95 14.13 -5.84
CA ALA A 106 14.32 14.46 -5.45
C ALA A 106 15.32 13.47 -6.08
N TYR A 107 14.99 12.17 -6.10
CA TYR A 107 15.83 11.13 -6.71
C TYR A 107 15.86 11.19 -8.24
N GLN A 108 14.76 11.59 -8.89
CA GLN A 108 14.72 11.76 -10.36
C GLN A 108 15.64 12.87 -10.88
N ASN A 109 15.96 13.86 -10.04
CA ASN A 109 16.79 15.00 -10.41
C ASN A 109 18.25 14.82 -10.01
N ILE A 110 18.67 13.60 -9.63
CA ILE A 110 20.09 13.31 -9.36
C ILE A 110 20.83 13.35 -10.71
N PRO A 111 21.85 14.21 -10.86
CA PRO A 111 22.61 14.29 -12.09
C PRO A 111 23.30 12.95 -12.36
N HIS A 112 23.08 12.38 -13.54
CA HIS A 112 23.87 11.23 -14.00
C HIS A 112 25.32 11.68 -14.19
N PRO A 113 26.31 10.93 -13.71
CA PRO A 113 27.69 11.18 -14.10
C PRO A 113 27.77 10.97 -15.61
N THR A 114 27.94 12.06 -16.37
CA THR A 114 28.37 11.97 -17.76
C THR A 114 29.69 11.23 -17.76
N LEU A 115 29.70 10.03 -18.36
CA LEU A 115 30.94 9.34 -18.71
C LEU A 115 31.71 10.28 -19.64
N TYR A 116 32.77 10.90 -19.11
CA TYR A 116 33.76 11.63 -19.89
C TYR A 116 34.85 10.67 -20.35
#